data_AF-A0A498JJ08-F1
#
_entry.id   AF-A0A498JJ08-F1
#
_cell.length_a   1.000
_cell.length_b   1.000
_cell.length_c   1.000
_cell.angle_alpha   90.00
_cell.angle_beta   90.00
_cell.angle_gamma   90.00
#
_symmetry.space_group_name_H-M   'P 1'
#
loop_
_entity.id
_entity.type
_entity.pdbx_description
1 polymer ?
#
loop_
_entity_poly.entity_id
_entity_poly.type
_entity_poly.pdbx_seq_one_letter_code
_entity_poly.pdbx_strand_id
1 'polypeptide(L)'
;MEVGVGEGWGGGPMVSVAYDKSSAHKDCRISGWLRRRDDPEVYTVIRLAEFTYDLEKSNAQTFNVLDPAVSGLVDTVRLGFTSNHGSPSHTCIYRLRVHGHEPNVVSMMAMQQ
;
A
#
# COMPACT_ATOMS: atom_id res chain seq x y z
N MET A 1 3.29 3.70 -9.33
CA MET A 1 3.29 3.46 -7.87
C MET A 1 2.81 2.04 -7.65
N GLU A 2 3.44 1.27 -6.77
CA GLU A 2 2.99 -0.08 -6.40
C GLU A 2 2.96 -0.19 -4.88
N VAL A 3 2.06 -1.03 -4.36
CA VAL A 3 2.00 -1.31 -2.93
C VAL A 3 2.31 -2.77 -2.70
N GLY A 4 3.37 -3.03 -1.96
CA GLY A 4 3.73 -4.36 -1.50
C GLY A 4 3.24 -4.58 -0.08
N VAL A 5 2.52 -5.67 0.17
CA VAL A 5 2.27 -6.14 1.54
C VAL A 5 2.83 -7.53 1.68
N GLY A 6 3.57 -7.78 2.76
CA GLY A 6 4.13 -9.10 2.92
C GLY A 6 4.74 -9.45 4.25
N GLU A 7 4.93 -10.74 4.41
CA GLU A 7 5.56 -11.40 5.53
C GLU A 7 6.88 -12.05 5.02
N GLY A 8 8.03 -11.76 5.65
CA GLY A 8 9.32 -12.43 5.37
C GLY A 8 10.03 -12.10 4.03
N TRP A 9 11.32 -12.46 3.92
CA TRP A 9 12.13 -12.48 2.70
C TRP A 9 12.97 -13.77 2.70
N GLY A 10 13.17 -14.37 1.53
CA GLY A 10 14.21 -15.39 1.31
C GLY A 10 13.80 -16.43 0.28
N GLY A 11 14.55 -16.52 -0.82
CA GLY A 11 14.35 -17.48 -1.93
C GLY A 11 14.73 -18.92 -1.59
N GLY A 12 14.08 -19.50 -0.57
CA GLY A 12 14.08 -20.92 -0.25
C GLY A 12 12.66 -21.50 -0.32
N PRO A 13 12.45 -22.81 -0.10
CA PRO A 13 11.11 -23.41 -0.06
C PRO A 13 10.22 -22.60 0.88
N MET A 14 8.97 -22.35 0.50
CA MET A 14 8.01 -21.43 1.15
C MET A 14 7.91 -21.69 2.66
N VAL A 15 8.82 -21.09 3.43
CA VAL A 15 8.82 -21.20 4.88
C VAL A 15 7.64 -20.39 5.36
N SER A 16 6.75 -21.03 6.13
CA SER A 16 5.67 -20.31 6.78
C SER A 16 6.29 -19.28 7.72
N VAL A 17 5.94 -18.02 7.50
CA VAL A 17 6.40 -16.84 8.24
C VAL A 17 5.77 -16.72 9.63
N ALA A 18 4.65 -17.41 9.83
CA ALA A 18 3.96 -17.55 11.09
C ALA A 18 3.36 -18.96 11.20
N TYR A 19 3.21 -19.46 12.43
CA TYR A 19 2.56 -20.75 12.69
C TYR A 19 1.05 -20.70 12.41
N ASP A 20 0.40 -19.58 12.74
CA ASP A 20 -0.99 -19.28 12.41
C ASP A 20 -1.06 -17.99 11.59
N LYS A 21 -1.74 -18.04 10.45
CA LYS A 21 -1.95 -16.90 9.54
C LYS A 21 -3.39 -16.37 9.57
N SER A 22 -4.23 -16.84 10.50
CA SER A 22 -5.63 -16.40 10.65
C SER A 22 -5.76 -14.90 10.94
N SER A 23 -4.76 -14.30 11.59
CA SER A 23 -4.73 -12.86 11.87
C SER A 23 -4.21 -12.01 10.73
N ALA A 24 -3.67 -12.61 9.65
CA ALA A 24 -3.25 -11.83 8.50
C ALA A 24 -4.44 -11.07 7.90
N HIS A 25 -4.20 -9.83 7.51
CA HIS A 25 -5.19 -9.03 6.79
C HIS A 25 -5.63 -9.74 5.50
N LYS A 26 -6.89 -9.57 5.11
CA LYS A 26 -7.44 -10.19 3.90
C LYS A 26 -7.89 -9.12 2.91
N ASP A 27 -9.10 -8.58 3.07
CA ASP A 27 -9.64 -7.60 2.14
C ASP A 27 -9.16 -6.19 2.51
N CYS A 28 -8.34 -5.61 1.64
CA CYS A 28 -7.57 -4.40 1.89
C CYS A 28 -7.89 -3.29 0.89
N ARG A 29 -7.74 -2.04 1.37
CA ARG A 29 -7.85 -0.82 0.59
C ARG A 29 -6.69 0.12 0.91
N ILE A 30 -6.04 0.63 -0.12
CA ILE A 30 -5.06 1.71 0.00
C ILE A 30 -5.69 3.00 -0.51
N SER A 31 -5.65 4.03 0.33
CA SER A 31 -5.99 5.41 -0.05
C SER A 31 -4.74 6.28 0.05
N GLY A 32 -4.70 7.36 -0.73
CA GLY A 32 -3.63 8.35 -0.69
C GLY A 32 -4.19 9.77 -0.60
N TRP A 33 -3.42 10.68 -0.02
CA TRP A 33 -3.73 12.12 -0.03
C TRP A 33 -2.98 12.72 -1.20
N LEU A 34 -3.73 13.14 -2.21
CA LEU A 34 -3.20 13.82 -3.38
C LEU A 34 -3.09 15.31 -3.06
N ARG A 35 -1.87 15.83 -3.05
CA ARG A 35 -1.64 17.26 -2.90
C ARG A 35 -2.06 17.98 -4.18
N ARG A 36 -2.92 18.99 -4.07
CA ARG A 36 -3.34 19.77 -5.24
C ARG A 36 -2.15 20.59 -5.76
N ARG A 37 -2.05 20.74 -7.08
CA ARG A 37 -0.98 21.56 -7.70
C ARG A 37 -1.09 23.04 -7.37
N ASP A 38 -2.31 23.56 -7.35
CA ASP A 38 -2.58 24.99 -7.22
C ASP A 38 -2.62 25.47 -5.77
N ASP A 39 -2.73 24.52 -4.82
CA ASP A 39 -2.81 24.81 -3.39
C ASP A 39 -2.24 23.62 -2.59
N PRO A 40 -1.01 23.72 -2.09
CA PRO A 40 -0.34 22.63 -1.39
C PRO A 40 -0.93 22.33 0.00
N GLU A 41 -1.80 23.17 0.54
CA GLU A 41 -2.50 22.91 1.81
C GLU A 41 -3.79 22.09 1.59
N VAL A 42 -4.26 22.01 0.34
CA VAL A 42 -5.47 21.27 -0.03
C VAL A 42 -5.11 19.87 -0.52
N TYR A 43 -5.67 18.87 0.16
CA TYR A 43 -5.50 17.46 -0.18
C TYR A 43 -6.83 16.82 -0.60
N THR A 44 -6.78 15.99 -1.62
CA THR A 44 -7.89 15.13 -2.02
C THR A 44 -7.56 13.69 -1.68
N VAL A 45 -8.43 13.01 -0.93
CA VAL A 45 -8.28 11.58 -0.67
C VAL A 45 -8.70 10.79 -1.90
N ILE A 46 -7.78 10.01 -2.45
CA ILE A 46 -8.01 9.15 -3.60
C ILE A 46 -7.82 7.69 -3.22
N ARG A 47 -8.51 6.79 -3.94
CA ARG A 47 -8.34 5.35 -3.79
C ARG A 47 -7.25 4.89 -4.75
N LEU A 48 -6.17 4.33 -4.19
CA LEU A 48 -5.00 3.89 -4.94
C LEU A 48 -5.10 2.41 -5.33
N ALA A 49 -5.57 1.55 -4.42
CA ALA A 49 -5.71 0.12 -4.70
C ALA A 49 -6.77 -0.53 -3.80
N GLU A 50 -7.38 -1.61 -4.29
CA GLU A 50 -8.15 -2.58 -3.52
C GLU A 50 -7.68 -3.97 -3.89
N PHE A 51 -7.41 -4.81 -2.89
CA PHE A 51 -6.84 -6.13 -3.10
C PHE A 51 -7.16 -7.07 -1.95
N THR A 52 -7.01 -8.37 -2.22
CA THR A 52 -7.09 -9.43 -1.20
C THR A 52 -5.71 -10.05 -1.03
N TYR A 53 -5.19 -10.06 0.20
CA TYR A 53 -3.98 -10.80 0.54
C TYR A 53 -4.30 -12.29 0.64
N ASP A 54 -3.65 -13.09 -0.20
CA ASP A 54 -3.97 -14.50 -0.40
C ASP A 54 -2.93 -15.41 0.25
N LEU A 55 -3.32 -16.21 1.23
CA LEU A 55 -2.40 -17.06 1.99
C LEU A 55 -1.73 -18.18 1.17
N GLU A 56 -2.30 -18.50 -0.01
CA GLU A 56 -1.79 -19.51 -0.92
C GLU A 56 -0.76 -18.95 -1.90
N LYS A 57 -0.63 -17.61 -1.99
CA LYS A 57 0.39 -16.94 -2.80
C LYS A 57 1.67 -16.71 -2.00
N SER A 58 2.66 -16.10 -2.66
CA SER A 58 3.88 -15.62 -2.02
C SER A 58 3.57 -14.81 -0.76
N ASN A 59 4.35 -15.02 0.30
CA ASN A 59 4.22 -14.25 1.55
C ASN A 59 4.46 -12.75 1.32
N ALA A 60 5.20 -12.36 0.27
CA ALA A 60 5.27 -10.98 -0.19
C ALA A 60 4.48 -10.81 -1.49
N GLN A 61 3.46 -9.95 -1.46
CA GLN A 61 2.54 -9.69 -2.57
C GLN A 61 2.59 -8.22 -2.95
N THR A 62 2.66 -7.94 -4.24
CA THR A 62 2.71 -6.58 -4.77
C THR A 62 1.49 -6.35 -5.65
N PHE A 63 0.86 -5.18 -5.47
CA PHE A 63 -0.36 -4.79 -6.15
C PHE A 63 -0.14 -3.47 -6.89
N ASN A 64 -0.57 -3.44 -8.14
CA ASN A 64 -0.58 -2.24 -8.96
C ASN A 64 -1.67 -1.27 -8.48
N VAL A 65 -1.41 0.03 -8.62
CA VAL A 65 -2.44 1.06 -8.39
C VAL A 65 -3.47 1.06 -9.52
N LEU A 66 -4.72 1.39 -9.18
CA LEU A 66 -5.87 1.39 -10.09
C LEU A 66 -5.73 2.42 -11.21
N ASP A 67 -5.17 3.59 -10.90
CA ASP A 67 -4.96 4.67 -11.87
C ASP A 67 -3.52 5.20 -11.78
N PRO A 68 -2.62 4.75 -12.66
CA PRO A 68 -1.26 5.29 -12.74
C PRO A 68 -1.22 6.72 -13.30
N ALA A 69 -2.31 7.24 -13.87
CA ALA A 69 -2.41 8.60 -14.41
C ALA A 69 -2.73 9.67 -13.34
N VAL A 70 -2.80 9.29 -12.06
CA VAL A 70 -2.75 10.23 -10.94
C VAL A 70 -1.41 10.98 -11.00
N SER A 71 -1.41 12.12 -11.69
CA SER A 71 -0.24 12.94 -11.99
C SER A 71 0.16 13.89 -10.86
N GLY A 72 -0.21 13.57 -9.62
CA GLY A 72 0.07 14.42 -8.47
C GLY A 72 0.87 13.71 -7.38
N LEU A 73 1.42 14.52 -6.48
CA LEU A 73 2.21 14.04 -5.35
C LEU A 73 1.28 13.41 -4.31
N VAL A 74 1.56 12.15 -3.97
CA VAL A 74 0.98 11.47 -2.82
C VAL A 74 2.06 11.34 -1.75
N ASP A 75 1.95 12.12 -0.69
CA ASP A 75 2.91 12.10 0.43
C ASP A 75 2.42 11.23 1.60
N THR A 76 1.12 10.97 1.67
CA THR A 76 0.48 10.22 2.75
C THR A 76 -0.35 9.08 2.18
N VAL A 77 -0.16 7.89 2.74
CA VAL A 77 -0.91 6.68 2.39
C VAL A 77 -1.64 6.14 3.62
N ARG A 78 -2.84 5.60 3.41
CA ARG A 78 -3.61 4.89 4.44
C ARG A 78 -3.92 3.49 3.95
N LEU A 79 -3.46 2.51 4.71
CA LEU A 79 -3.91 1.12 4.62
C LEU A 79 -5.14 0.93 5.51
N GLY A 80 -6.23 0.50 4.91
CA GLY A 80 -7.41 -0.02 5.60
C GLY A 80 -7.64 -1.48 5.22
N PHE A 81 -8.22 -2.25 6.14
CA PHE A 81 -8.66 -3.62 5.90
C PHE A 81 -10.03 -3.83 6.56
N THR A 82 -10.89 -4.61 5.92
CA THR A 82 -12.25 -4.88 6.39
C THR A 82 -12.42 -6.29 6.95
N SER A 83 -11.44 -7.16 6.72
CA SER A 83 -11.46 -8.56 7.14
C SER A 83 -10.04 -9.08 7.37
N ASN A 84 -9.95 -10.21 8.07
CA ASN A 84 -8.75 -11.03 8.19
C ASN A 84 -9.08 -12.48 7.80
N HIS A 85 -8.13 -13.40 7.98
CA HIS A 85 -8.29 -14.82 7.64
C HIS A 85 -8.89 -15.68 8.77
N GLY A 86 -9.61 -15.08 9.71
CA GLY A 86 -10.42 -15.79 10.71
C GLY A 86 -10.01 -15.58 12.17
N SER A 87 -9.01 -14.75 12.46
CA SER A 87 -8.70 -14.39 13.85
C SER A 87 -9.85 -13.56 14.46
N PRO A 88 -10.42 -13.98 15.59
CA PRO A 88 -11.57 -13.30 16.21
C PRO A 88 -11.17 -12.07 17.03
N SER A 89 -9.88 -11.89 17.34
CA SER A 89 -9.43 -10.89 18.33
C SER A 89 -8.58 -9.77 17.76
N HIS A 90 -7.87 -10.01 16.66
CA HIS A 90 -6.92 -9.03 16.13
C HIS A 90 -6.57 -9.30 14.66
N THR A 91 -5.96 -8.30 14.03
CA THR A 91 -5.35 -8.39 12.70
C THR A 91 -3.90 -7.96 12.78
N CYS A 92 -3.00 -8.77 12.23
CA CYS A 92 -1.57 -8.52 12.19
C CYS A 92 -1.14 -7.93 10.84
N ILE A 93 -0.23 -6.97 10.89
CA ILE A 93 0.46 -6.42 9.72
C ILE A 93 1.96 -6.52 9.99
N TYR A 94 2.67 -7.24 9.13
CA TYR A 94 4.12 -7.40 9.26
C TYR A 94 4.88 -6.31 8.52
N ARG A 95 4.54 -6.09 7.24
CA ARG A 95 5.22 -5.07 6.43
C ARG A 95 4.34 -4.54 5.31
N LEU A 96 4.25 -3.22 5.25
CA LEU A 96 3.75 -2.46 4.12
C LEU A 96 4.93 -1.81 3.40
N ARG A 97 4.90 -1.85 2.06
CA ARG A 97 5.85 -1.18 1.17
C ARG A 97 5.08 -0.35 0.19
N VAL A 98 5.62 0.83 -0.08
CA VAL A 98 5.10 1.72 -1.10
C VAL A 98 6.24 2.06 -2.05
N HIS A 99 6.00 1.81 -3.33
CA HIS A 99 6.94 2.03 -4.42
C HIS A 99 6.40 3.16 -5.29
N GLY A 100 7.25 4.09 -5.69
CA GLY A 100 6.87 5.22 -6.53
C GLY A 100 8.09 5.82 -7.20
N HIS A 101 7.86 6.81 -8.05
CA HIS A 101 8.94 7.62 -8.60
C HIS A 101 9.10 8.88 -7.76
N GLU A 102 10.34 9.25 -7.51
CA GLU A 102 10.65 10.51 -6.84
C GLU A 102 10.19 11.68 -7.72
N PRO A 103 9.57 12.73 -7.15
CA PRO A 103 9.18 13.88 -7.94
C PRO A 103 10.45 14.57 -8.47
N ASN A 104 10.45 14.96 -9.75
CA ASN A 104 11.58 15.69 -10.31
C ASN A 104 11.75 17.02 -9.53
N VAL A 105 12.97 17.34 -9.11
CA VAL A 105 13.30 18.59 -8.38
C VAL A 105 12.84 19.86 -9.10
N VAL A 106 12.78 19.83 -10.45
CA VAL A 106 12.21 20.93 -11.25
C VAL A 106 10.70 21.07 -11.01
N SER A 107 9.99 19.95 -10.84
CA SER A 107 8.56 19.93 -10.50
C SER A 107 8.30 20.34 -9.04
N MET A 108 9.22 20.11 -8.11
CA MET A 108 9.10 20.59 -6.73
C MET A 108 9.30 22.11 -6.63
N MET A 109 10.27 22.67 -7.37
CA MET A 109 10.51 24.12 -7.40
C MET A 109 9.37 24.90 -8.09
N ALA A 110 8.73 24.29 -9.10
CA ALA A 110 7.55 24.87 -9.75
C ALA A 110 6.29 24.89 -8.86
N MET A 111 6.28 24.16 -7.74
CA MET A 111 5.19 24.20 -6.74
C MET A 111 5.42 25.23 -5.63
N GLN A 112 6.51 26.01 -5.69
CA GLN A 112 6.91 26.98 -4.66
C GLN A 112 7.01 28.42 -5.19
N GLN A 113 6.48 28.68 -6.39
CA GLN A 113 6.32 30.01 -7.01
C GLN A 113 4.83 30.34 -7.13
#